data_AF-A0A1W1D6S6-F1
#
_entry.id   AF-A0A1W1D6S6-F1
#
_cell.length_a   1.000
_cell.length_b   1.000
_cell.length_c   1.000
_cell.angle_alpha   90.00
_cell.angle_beta   90.00
_cell.angle_gamma   90.00
#
_symmetry.space_group_name_H-M   'P 1'
#
loop_
_entity.id
_entity.type
_entity.pdbx_description
1 polymer ?
#
loop_
_entity_poly.entity_id
_entity_poly.type
_entity_poly.pdbx_seq_one_letter_code
_entity_poly.pdbx_strand_id
1 'polypeptide(L)'
;MSGVDITIGNYLWLPMGAKILAFLLFGIWALPGVLIGSLMSGMFLYDFWSGNTFYGPLGTLVGVFAPLFAIMVMKHFHLSSFFDEAKINFRHVLFLIILSSVINTLTKLFLYMDKVKDVDGKSVDALNFVQSYLTGDILGGVVFVFIVLKILLPVVIKLGLNKAP
;
A
#
# COMPACT_ATOMS: atom_id res chain seq x y z
N MET A 1 20.54 16.61 8.28
CA MET A 1 19.95 15.49 7.53
C MET A 1 18.45 15.73 7.52
N SER A 2 17.88 16.01 6.35
CA SER A 2 16.46 16.37 6.21
C SER A 2 15.60 15.17 6.57
N GLY A 3 14.90 15.25 7.71
CA GLY A 3 13.89 14.27 8.07
C GLY A 3 12.86 14.19 6.95
N VAL A 4 12.49 12.97 6.58
CA VAL A 4 11.43 12.72 5.59
C VAL A 4 10.16 13.35 6.13
N ASP A 5 9.65 14.36 5.41
CA ASP A 5 8.47 15.10 5.82
C ASP A 5 7.23 14.20 5.71
N ILE A 6 6.72 13.75 6.85
CA ILE A 6 5.53 12.89 6.90
C ILE A 6 4.26 13.59 6.39
N THR A 7 4.30 14.92 6.22
CA THR A 7 3.18 15.70 5.69
C THR A 7 3.03 15.57 4.17
N ILE A 8 4.08 15.11 3.47
CA ILE A 8 4.09 14.92 2.02
C ILE A 8 4.37 13.45 1.68
N GLY A 9 3.40 12.81 1.03
CA GLY A 9 3.56 11.46 0.51
C GLY A 9 4.51 11.39 -0.69
N ASN A 10 5.17 10.25 -0.85
CA ASN A 10 5.96 9.99 -2.05
C ASN A 10 5.04 9.75 -3.26
N TYR A 11 5.25 10.47 -4.36
CA TYR A 11 4.43 10.38 -5.57
C TYR A 11 4.47 9.02 -6.29
N LEU A 12 5.43 8.15 -5.94
CA LEU A 12 5.45 6.75 -6.40
C LEU A 12 5.63 5.79 -5.22
N TRP A 13 4.52 5.28 -4.69
CA TRP A 13 4.53 4.39 -3.53
C TRP A 13 4.16 2.94 -3.89
N LEU A 14 5.16 2.19 -4.35
CA LEU A 14 5.03 0.79 -4.77
C LEU A 14 4.46 -0.19 -3.71
N PRO A 15 4.73 -0.01 -2.39
CA PRO A 15 4.27 -0.97 -1.39
C PRO A 15 2.75 -1.19 -1.36
N MET A 16 1.93 -0.22 -1.77
CA MET A 16 0.48 -0.40 -1.85
C MET A 16 0.10 -1.56 -2.78
N GLY A 17 0.68 -1.59 -3.99
CA GLY A 17 0.42 -2.65 -4.96
C GLY A 17 0.97 -4.01 -4.52
N ALA A 18 2.12 -4.03 -3.84
CA ALA A 18 2.71 -5.25 -3.30
C ALA A 18 1.81 -5.91 -2.26
N LYS A 19 1.25 -5.13 -1.34
CA LYS A 19 0.31 -5.59 -0.32
C LYS A 19 -0.97 -6.12 -0.93
N ILE A 20 -1.55 -5.38 -1.87
CA ILE A 20 -2.77 -5.78 -2.58
C ILE A 20 -2.57 -7.14 -3.27
N LEU A 21 -1.49 -7.30 -4.04
CA LEU A 21 -1.22 -8.59 -4.68
C LEU A 21 -0.98 -9.72 -3.68
N ALA A 22 -0.23 -9.47 -2.61
CA ALA A 22 -0.01 -10.47 -1.56
C ALA A 22 -1.35 -10.95 -0.97
N PHE A 23 -2.25 -10.02 -0.62
CA PHE A 23 -3.56 -10.38 -0.08
C PHE A 23 -4.51 -11.00 -1.11
N LEU A 24 -4.42 -10.63 -2.39
CA LEU A 24 -5.22 -11.28 -3.44
C LEU A 24 -4.75 -12.72 -3.70
N LEU A 25 -3.44 -12.97 -3.67
CA LEU A 25 -2.86 -14.28 -3.97
C LEU A 25 -2.95 -15.26 -2.79
N PHE A 26 -2.67 -14.79 -1.58
CA PHE A 26 -2.57 -15.66 -0.40
C PHE A 26 -3.64 -15.40 0.66
N GLY A 27 -4.56 -14.46 0.39
CA GLY A 27 -5.61 -14.11 1.34
C GLY A 27 -5.05 -13.57 2.66
N ILE A 28 -5.75 -13.87 3.76
CA ILE A 28 -5.35 -13.43 5.11
C ILE A 28 -4.00 -14.03 5.56
N TRP A 29 -3.58 -15.15 4.97
CA TRP A 29 -2.29 -15.79 5.29
C TRP A 29 -1.09 -14.93 4.89
N ALA A 30 -1.25 -13.95 3.99
CA ALA A 30 -0.21 -12.97 3.70
C ALA A 30 0.06 -12.00 4.86
N LEU A 31 -0.88 -11.85 5.80
CA LEU A 31 -0.83 -10.80 6.83
C LEU A 31 0.46 -10.80 7.66
N PRO A 32 0.96 -11.93 8.21
CA PRO A 32 2.20 -11.92 8.99
C PRO A 32 3.39 -11.42 8.17
N GLY A 33 3.54 -11.90 6.92
CA GLY A 33 4.64 -11.49 6.05
C GLY A 33 4.55 -10.02 5.63
N VAL A 34 3.35 -9.57 5.27
CA VAL A 34 3.10 -8.16 4.91
C VAL A 34 3.37 -7.24 6.10
N LEU A 35 2.94 -7.63 7.30
CA LEU A 35 3.12 -6.86 8.53
C LEU A 35 4.60 -6.74 8.89
N ILE A 36 5.30 -7.87 9.00
CA ILE A 36 6.72 -7.91 9.35
C ILE A 36 7.53 -7.14 8.31
N GLY A 37 7.31 -7.40 7.02
CA GLY A 37 8.01 -6.69 5.94
C GLY A 37 7.79 -5.19 5.96
N SER A 38 6.57 -4.73 6.27
CA SER A 38 6.26 -3.31 6.37
C SER A 38 6.86 -2.65 7.62
N LEU A 39 6.91 -3.35 8.75
CA LEU A 39 7.54 -2.83 9.97
C LEU A 39 9.07 -2.77 9.81
N MET A 40 9.66 -3.82 9.23
CA MET A 40 11.09 -3.88 8.93
C MET A 40 11.50 -2.79 7.94
N SER A 41 10.71 -2.50 6.90
CA SER A 41 11.05 -1.41 5.99
C SER A 41 11.12 -0.06 6.71
N GLY A 42 10.22 0.20 7.66
CA GLY A 42 10.26 1.39 8.51
C GLY A 42 11.54 1.51 9.35
N MET A 43 12.06 0.38 9.86
CA MET A 43 13.30 0.36 10.64
C MET A 43 14.54 0.52 9.76
N PHE A 44 14.64 -0.26 8.68
CA PHE A 44 15.88 -0.42 7.91
C PHE A 44 16.00 0.53 6.71
N LEU A 45 14.90 1.01 6.15
CA LEU A 45 14.90 1.83 4.93
C LEU A 45 14.54 3.30 5.17
N TYR A 46 13.97 3.63 6.33
CA TYR A 46 13.47 4.97 6.65
C TYR A 46 14.03 5.48 7.98
N ASP A 47 15.29 5.22 8.32
CA ASP A 47 15.98 5.74 9.51
C ASP A 47 15.12 5.69 10.78
N PHE A 48 14.61 4.50 11.13
CA PHE A 48 13.67 4.29 12.25
C PHE A 48 12.42 5.17 12.16
N TRP A 49 11.65 4.97 11.09
CA TRP A 49 10.40 5.68 10.83
C TRP A 49 10.54 7.21 10.84
N SER A 50 11.60 7.70 10.22
CA SER A 50 11.91 9.12 10.08
C SER A 50 12.04 9.83 11.43
N GLY A 51 12.48 9.10 12.46
CA GLY A 51 12.58 9.60 13.84
C GLY A 51 11.26 9.59 14.63
N ASN A 52 10.16 9.09 14.05
CA ASN A 52 8.86 9.03 14.72
C ASN A 52 8.47 7.60 15.11
N THR A 53 9.03 7.13 16.23
CA THR A 53 8.91 5.76 16.72
C THR A 53 7.53 5.36 17.24
N PHE A 54 6.61 6.30 17.45
CA PHE A 54 5.23 6.00 17.85
C PHE A 54 4.28 5.97 16.65
N TYR A 55 4.28 7.04 15.84
CA TYR A 55 3.33 7.18 14.73
C TYR A 55 3.77 6.44 13.48
N GLY A 56 5.08 6.22 13.30
CA GLY A 56 5.62 5.42 12.21
C GLY A 56 5.05 3.99 12.18
N PRO A 57 5.17 3.22 13.28
CA PRO A 57 4.54 1.91 13.38
C PRO A 57 3.02 1.96 13.20
N LEU A 58 2.31 2.92 13.81
CA LEU A 58 0.86 3.04 13.65
C LEU A 58 0.44 3.32 12.20
N GLY A 59 1.12 4.24 11.52
CA GLY A 59 0.91 4.52 10.10
C GLY A 59 1.24 3.33 9.21
N THR A 60 2.21 2.52 9.62
CA THR A 60 2.54 1.25 8.97
C THR A 60 1.39 0.25 9.10
N LEU A 61 0.82 0.10 10.30
CA LEU A 61 -0.34 -0.76 10.54
C LEU A 61 -1.52 -0.31 9.67
N VAL A 62 -1.84 0.98 9.65
CA VAL A 62 -2.89 1.54 8.78
C VAL A 62 -2.65 1.12 7.32
N GLY A 63 -1.41 1.28 6.83
CA GLY A 63 -1.07 0.88 5.47
C GLY A 63 -1.05 -0.62 5.21
N VAL A 64 -0.99 -1.47 6.22
CA VAL A 64 -1.10 -2.94 6.10
C VAL A 64 -2.57 -3.36 6.08
N PHE A 65 -3.40 -2.77 6.93
CA PHE A 65 -4.80 -3.16 7.07
C PHE A 65 -5.73 -2.51 6.05
N ALA A 66 -5.38 -1.34 5.48
CA ALA A 66 -6.22 -0.65 4.51
C ALA A 66 -6.61 -1.52 3.29
N PRO A 67 -5.68 -2.26 2.64
CA PRO A 67 -6.04 -3.19 1.58
C PRO A 67 -6.96 -4.34 2.01
N LEU A 68 -6.76 -4.89 3.21
CA LEU A 68 -7.62 -5.94 3.74
C LEU A 68 -9.04 -5.45 3.98
N PHE A 69 -9.18 -4.25 4.56
CA PHE A 69 -10.46 -3.62 4.77
C PHE A 69 -11.15 -3.31 3.43
N ALA A 70 -10.41 -2.80 2.44
CA ALA A 70 -10.92 -2.57 1.09
C ALA A 70 -11.43 -3.86 0.43
N ILE A 71 -10.70 -4.97 0.54
CA ILE A 71 -11.16 -6.29 0.06
C ILE A 71 -12.46 -6.70 0.76
N MET A 72 -12.56 -6.51 2.08
CA MET A 72 -13.75 -6.84 2.86
C MET A 72 -14.97 -6.03 2.40
N VAL A 73 -14.80 -4.71 2.23
CA VAL A 73 -15.84 -3.80 1.71
C VAL A 73 -16.31 -4.26 0.32
N MET A 74 -15.37 -4.50 -0.60
CA MET A 74 -15.72 -4.92 -1.95
C MET A 74 -16.45 -6.26 -1.99
N LYS A 75 -16.06 -7.23 -1.15
CA LYS A 75 -16.77 -8.50 -1.01
C LYS A 75 -18.16 -8.33 -0.43
N HIS A 76 -18.31 -7.49 0.59
CA HIS A 76 -19.60 -7.25 1.24
C HIS A 76 -20.63 -6.64 0.30
N PHE A 77 -20.22 -5.70 -0.54
CA PHE A 77 -21.09 -5.06 -1.54
C PHE A 77 -21.13 -5.80 -2.90
N HIS A 78 -20.52 -6.98 -3.01
CA HIS A 78 -20.42 -7.75 -4.25
C HIS A 78 -19.83 -6.97 -5.44
N LEU A 79 -18.90 -6.04 -5.17
CA LEU A 79 -18.29 -5.14 -6.16
C LEU A 79 -17.12 -5.77 -6.93
N SER A 80 -16.83 -7.06 -6.73
CA SER A 80 -15.69 -7.71 -7.39
C SER A 80 -15.83 -9.21 -7.59
N SER A 81 -15.39 -9.63 -8.79
CA SER A 81 -14.73 -10.90 -9.04
C SER A 81 -13.24 -10.63 -9.33
N PHE A 82 -12.36 -10.69 -8.33
CA PHE A 82 -10.93 -10.39 -8.53
C PHE A 82 -10.25 -11.40 -9.46
N PHE A 83 -10.80 -12.62 -9.54
CA PHE A 83 -10.38 -13.67 -10.43
C PHE A 83 -11.56 -14.07 -11.31
N ASP A 84 -11.33 -14.15 -12.61
CA ASP A 84 -12.27 -14.63 -13.62
C ASP A 84 -11.53 -15.68 -14.47
N GLU A 85 -12.04 -16.90 -14.54
CA GLU A 85 -11.37 -18.05 -15.19
C GLU A 85 -9.88 -18.20 -14.80
N ALA A 86 -9.56 -18.06 -13.51
CA ALA A 86 -8.20 -18.06 -12.96
C ALA A 86 -7.27 -16.92 -13.47
N LYS A 87 -7.82 -15.92 -14.15
CA LYS A 87 -7.11 -14.69 -14.55
C LYS A 87 -7.49 -13.54 -13.62
N ILE A 88 -6.51 -12.73 -13.24
CA ILE A 88 -6.76 -11.53 -12.43
C ILE A 88 -7.52 -10.49 -13.27
N ASN A 89 -8.67 -10.04 -12.75
CA ASN A 89 -9.43 -8.96 -13.37
C ASN A 89 -8.82 -7.61 -12.98
N PHE A 90 -8.01 -7.06 -13.89
CA PHE A 90 -7.28 -5.81 -13.65
C PHE A 90 -8.20 -4.62 -13.30
N ARG A 91 -9.44 -4.57 -13.80
CA ARG A 91 -10.37 -3.47 -13.48
C ARG A 91 -10.78 -3.50 -12.01
N HIS A 92 -11.08 -4.68 -11.48
CA HIS A 92 -11.41 -4.84 -10.06
C HIS A 92 -10.19 -4.61 -9.17
N VAL A 93 -8.99 -5.01 -9.61
CA VAL A 93 -7.75 -4.70 -8.89
C VAL A 93 -7.45 -3.20 -8.90
N LEU A 94 -7.68 -2.51 -10.02
CA LEU A 94 -7.54 -1.05 -10.11
C LEU A 94 -8.48 -0.35 -9.13
N PHE A 95 -9.75 -0.75 -9.07
CA PHE A 95 -10.68 -0.21 -8.10
C PHE A 95 -10.26 -0.52 -6.66
N LEU A 96 -9.75 -1.72 -6.39
CA LEU A 96 -9.21 -2.09 -5.08
C LEU A 96 -8.01 -1.21 -4.69
N ILE A 97 -7.10 -0.88 -5.62
CA ILE A 97 -6.00 0.06 -5.39
C ILE A 97 -6.56 1.41 -4.96
N ILE A 98 -7.52 1.96 -5.71
CA ILE A 98 -8.11 3.27 -5.41
C ILE A 98 -8.76 3.25 -4.03
N LEU A 99 -9.60 2.25 -3.74
CA LEU A 99 -10.29 2.15 -2.46
C LEU A 99 -9.31 1.98 -1.28
N SER A 100 -8.29 1.13 -1.43
CA SER A 100 -7.24 0.94 -0.42
C SER A 100 -6.47 2.22 -0.16
N SER A 101 -6.18 2.99 -1.21
CA SER A 101 -5.47 4.26 -1.14
C SER A 101 -6.29 5.33 -0.42
N VAL A 102 -7.60 5.39 -0.68
CA VAL A 102 -8.54 6.28 0.02
C VAL A 102 -8.59 5.94 1.51
N ILE A 103 -8.81 4.66 1.86
CA ILE A 103 -8.86 4.21 3.26
C ILE A 103 -7.54 4.53 3.96
N ASN A 104 -6.40 4.16 3.36
CA ASN A 104 -5.07 4.42 3.94
C ASN A 104 -4.83 5.91 4.20
N THR A 105 -5.08 6.74 3.19
CA THR A 105 -4.83 8.19 3.25
C THR A 105 -5.71 8.87 4.28
N LEU A 106 -7.01 8.57 4.30
CA LEU A 106 -7.94 9.18 5.26
C LEU A 106 -7.61 8.76 6.69
N THR A 107 -7.37 7.46 6.93
CA THR A 107 -7.01 6.99 8.28
C THR A 107 -5.69 7.59 8.76
N LYS A 108 -4.69 7.72 7.89
CA LYS A 108 -3.43 8.41 8.23
C LYS A 108 -3.62 9.90 8.49
N LEU A 109 -4.47 10.57 7.71
CA LEU A 109 -4.79 11.97 7.95
C LEU A 109 -5.32 12.16 9.36
N PHE A 110 -6.31 11.37 9.79
CA PHE A 110 -6.83 11.41 11.16
C PHE A 110 -5.78 11.04 12.21
N LEU A 111 -4.94 10.03 11.94
CA LEU A 111 -3.86 9.61 12.83
C LEU A 111 -2.83 10.73 13.08
N TYR A 112 -2.56 11.56 12.06
CA TYR A 112 -1.54 12.60 12.10
C TYR A 112 -2.10 14.00 12.34
N MET A 113 -3.42 14.19 12.34
CA MET A 113 -4.06 15.51 12.46
C MET A 113 -3.69 16.25 13.76
N ASP A 114 -3.52 15.53 14.87
CA ASP A 114 -3.14 16.11 16.17
C ASP A 114 -1.63 16.39 16.30
N LYS A 115 -0.78 15.84 15.41
CA LYS A 115 0.68 16.04 15.43
C LYS A 115 1.15 17.41 14.95
N VAL A 116 0.20 18.19 14.51
CA VAL A 116 0.37 19.47 13.83
C VAL A 116 0.57 20.65 14.79
N LYS A 117 0.20 20.49 16.06
CA LYS A 117 0.31 21.56 17.05
C LYS A 117 1.61 21.54 17.84
N ASP A 118 2.19 20.37 18.13
CA ASP A 118 3.21 20.25 19.18
C ASP A 118 4.54 19.59 18.76
N VAL A 119 4.71 19.14 17.51
CA VAL A 119 5.99 18.64 17.01
C VAL A 119 6.26 19.29 15.65
N ASP A 120 7.27 20.15 15.59
CA ASP A 120 7.76 20.90 14.41
C ASP A 120 6.99 22.15 13.96
N GLY A 121 5.90 22.54 14.64
CA GLY A 121 5.20 23.81 14.38
C GLY A 121 4.63 23.97 12.96
N LYS A 122 4.55 22.88 12.19
CA LYS A 122 4.01 22.88 10.82
C LYS A 122 2.59 22.36 10.81
N SER A 123 1.68 23.18 10.28
CA SER A 123 0.31 22.77 9.94
C SER A 123 0.32 21.62 8.91
N VAL A 124 -0.28 20.43 9.18
CA VAL A 124 -0.59 19.50 8.08
C VAL A 124 -1.65 20.18 7.24
N ASP A 125 -1.25 20.61 6.05
CA ASP A 125 -2.21 20.98 5.02
C ASP A 125 -2.89 19.69 4.56
N ALA A 126 -4.11 19.49 5.04
CA ALA A 126 -4.91 18.30 4.76
C ALA A 126 -5.09 18.07 3.25
N LEU A 127 -5.18 19.14 2.46
CA LEU A 127 -5.33 19.02 1.02
C LEU A 127 -4.04 18.46 0.39
N ASN A 128 -2.90 19.06 0.72
CA ASN A 128 -1.60 18.60 0.23
C ASN A 128 -1.25 17.19 0.72
N PHE A 129 -1.61 16.84 1.96
CA PHE A 129 -1.45 15.49 2.51
C PHE A 129 -2.27 14.49 1.71
N VAL A 130 -3.57 14.75 1.54
CA VAL A 130 -4.47 13.84 0.82
C VAL A 130 -4.00 13.69 -0.62
N GLN A 131 -3.68 14.79 -1.31
CA GLN A 131 -3.23 14.74 -2.70
C GLN A 131 -1.95 13.92 -2.86
N SER A 132 -0.93 14.16 -2.03
CA SER A 132 0.36 13.48 -2.15
C SER A 132 0.27 11.99 -1.82
N TYR A 133 -0.35 11.61 -0.70
CA TYR A 133 -0.49 10.21 -0.31
C TYR A 133 -1.41 9.42 -1.26
N LEU A 134 -2.56 10.00 -1.64
CA LEU A 134 -3.51 9.33 -2.52
C LEU A 134 -2.90 9.12 -3.91
N THR A 135 -2.24 10.14 -4.45
CA THR A 135 -1.56 10.03 -5.76
C THR A 135 -0.44 9.00 -5.71
N GLY A 136 0.37 9.04 -4.66
CA GLY A 136 1.47 8.09 -4.45
C GLY A 136 1.03 6.64 -4.40
N ASP A 137 0.01 6.35 -3.59
CA ASP A 137 -0.53 5.00 -3.42
C ASP A 137 -1.21 4.48 -4.69
N ILE A 138 -1.97 5.34 -5.40
CA ILE A 138 -2.64 4.94 -6.65
C ILE A 138 -1.60 4.68 -7.74
N LEU A 139 -0.71 5.63 -8.02
CA LEU A 139 0.30 5.48 -9.06
C LEU A 139 1.23 4.30 -8.77
N GLY A 140 1.73 4.22 -7.54
CA GLY A 140 2.61 3.13 -7.12
C GLY A 140 1.92 1.77 -7.14
N GLY A 141 0.66 1.71 -6.70
CA GLY A 141 -0.16 0.51 -6.75
C GLY A 141 -0.37 0.01 -8.18
N VAL A 142 -0.74 0.91 -9.10
CA VAL A 142 -0.97 0.59 -10.52
C VAL A 142 0.33 0.12 -11.18
N VAL A 143 1.41 0.88 -11.01
CA VAL A 143 2.72 0.56 -11.61
C VAL A 143 3.21 -0.81 -11.11
N PHE A 144 3.16 -1.06 -9.81
CA PHE A 144 3.61 -2.33 -9.24
C PHE A 144 2.79 -3.51 -9.76
N VAL A 145 1.46 -3.40 -9.72
CA VAL A 145 0.57 -4.47 -10.22
C VAL A 145 0.80 -4.73 -11.70
N PHE A 146 0.92 -3.68 -12.50
CA PHE A 146 1.16 -3.80 -13.94
C PHE A 146 2.47 -4.54 -14.22
N ILE A 147 3.56 -4.14 -13.57
CA ILE A 147 4.88 -4.78 -13.72
C ILE A 147 4.81 -6.26 -13.35
N VAL A 148 4.20 -6.61 -12.20
CA VAL A 148 4.12 -8.00 -11.77
C VAL A 148 3.31 -8.85 -12.76
N LEU A 149 2.14 -8.36 -13.17
CA LEU A 149 1.22 -9.14 -14.00
C LEU A 149 1.66 -9.24 -15.46
N LYS A 150 2.26 -8.20 -16.02
CA LYS A 150 2.59 -8.13 -17.45
C LYS A 150 4.04 -8.43 -17.77
N ILE A 151 4.96 -8.24 -16.82
CA ILE A 151 6.39 -8.41 -17.04
C ILE A 151 6.90 -9.62 -16.26
N LEU A 152 6.75 -9.61 -14.93
CA LEU A 152 7.37 -10.64 -14.08
C LEU A 152 6.71 -12.02 -14.25
N LEU A 153 5.39 -12.11 -14.19
CA LEU A 153 4.69 -13.41 -14.31
C LEU A 153 5.01 -14.13 -15.63
N PRO A 154 4.90 -13.50 -16.81
CA PRO A 154 5.26 -14.15 -18.07
C PRO A 154 6.74 -14.59 -18.12
N VAL A 155 7.64 -13.79 -17.57
CA VAL A 155 9.09 -14.11 -17.54
C VAL A 155 9.35 -15.31 -16.64
N VAL A 156 8.76 -15.35 -15.45
CA VAL A 156 8.90 -16.47 -14.50
C VAL A 156 8.33 -17.76 -15.10
N ILE A 157 7.16 -17.70 -15.74
CA ILE A 157 6.56 -18.86 -16.40
C ILE A 157 7.46 -19.36 -17.54
N LYS A 158 7.96 -18.45 -18.40
CA LYS A 158 8.84 -18.82 -19.52
C LYS A 158 10.17 -19.42 -19.06
N LEU A 159 10.75 -18.90 -17.98
CA LEU A 159 12.02 -19.41 -17.44
C LEU A 159 11.85 -20.67 -16.57
N GLY A 160 10.70 -20.81 -15.89
CA GLY A 160 10.36 -21.97 -15.07
C GLY A 160 9.98 -23.20 -15.90
N LEU A 161 9.21 -23.00 -16.99
CA LEU A 161 8.85 -24.07 -17.91
C LEU A 161 10.06 -24.57 -18.73
N ASN A 162 11.06 -23.73 -18.98
CA ASN A 162 12.32 -24.13 -19.62
C ASN A 162 13.25 -24.96 -18.70
N LYS A 163 12.86 -25.21 -17.44
CA LYS A 163 13.63 -25.99 -16.47
C LYS A 163 12.90 -27.21 -15.92
N ALA A 164 11.69 -27.51 -16.41
CA ALA A 164 11.02 -28.77 -16.07
C ALA A 164 11.59 -29.89 -16.97
N PRO A 165 12.10 -31.00 -16.39
CA PRO A 165 12.59 -32.14 -17.16
C PRO A 165 11.47 -32.86 -17.92
#